data_AF-A0A9E7HHP3-F1
#
_entry.id   AF-A0A9E7HHP3-F1
#
_cell.length_a   1.000
_cell.length_b   1.000
_cell.length_c   1.000
_cell.angle_alpha   90.00
_cell.angle_beta   90.00
_cell.angle_gamma   90.00
#
_symmetry.space_group_name_H-M   'P 1'
#
loop_
_entity.id
_entity.type
_entity.pdbx_description
1 polymer ?
#
loop_
_entity_poly.entity_id
_entity_poly.type
_entity_poly.pdbx_seq_one_letter_code
_entity_poly.pdbx_strand_id
1 'polypeptide(L)'
;MAPRAHLSIYKVCYSDGCQESDVLSGIDRAIKDGVDIVQMSLGGDSTPRFNDDPIVHGSLSALRRGISAVASAGNNGPDHLTLSHDAPWVLTVGASSTDRRIRATVKLGNGMELDGESAYQPTSFDSSVMLPIVYGLFCNDSSKMNQISGKIVLCELGDIKNIEKGKLILQAQGAAMILMNPVPRGYTTSSDAHVLPASSLSYYDSIKVIRYYTTVGASATATIVFKGTVFNSRPSPAVASFLQGTRNQKRRHSRPTSSHPA
;
A
#
# COMPACT_ATOMS: atom_id res chain seq x y z
N MET A 1 10.46 16.35 -10.70
CA MET A 1 11.53 15.34 -10.84
C MET A 1 12.17 15.49 -12.21
N ALA A 2 13.47 15.21 -12.35
CA ALA A 2 14.34 15.55 -13.48
C ALA A 2 14.02 14.81 -14.79
N PRO A 3 13.27 15.38 -15.76
CA PRO A 3 12.77 14.66 -16.93
C PRO A 3 13.83 14.39 -18.00
N ARG A 4 15.01 15.01 -17.88
CA ARG A 4 16.13 14.90 -18.82
C ARG A 4 17.31 14.07 -18.28
N ALA A 5 17.15 13.46 -17.11
CA ALA A 5 18.17 12.58 -16.54
C ALA A 5 18.34 11.33 -17.40
N HIS A 6 19.57 10.83 -17.50
CA HIS A 6 19.85 9.56 -18.16
C HIS A 6 19.54 8.41 -17.18
N LEU A 7 19.05 7.28 -17.70
CA LEU A 7 18.69 6.11 -16.90
C LEU A 7 19.63 4.95 -17.20
N SER A 8 20.21 4.39 -16.14
CA SER A 8 20.91 3.10 -16.16
C SER A 8 20.14 2.11 -15.29
N ILE A 9 19.77 0.96 -15.84
CA ILE A 9 18.87 0.00 -15.19
C ILE A 9 19.65 -1.26 -14.81
N TYR A 10 19.64 -1.59 -13.53
CA TYR A 10 20.30 -2.77 -12.97
C TYR A 10 19.24 -3.70 -12.37
N LYS A 11 18.94 -4.79 -13.08
CA LYS A 11 17.97 -5.79 -12.60
C LYS A 11 18.64 -6.70 -11.57
N VAL A 12 18.18 -6.61 -10.32
CA VAL A 12 18.70 -7.39 -9.18
C VAL A 12 17.63 -8.24 -8.48
N CYS A 13 16.39 -8.20 -8.99
CA CYS A 13 15.26 -8.93 -8.46
C CYS A 13 14.61 -9.81 -9.54
N TYR A 14 14.18 -10.99 -9.12
CA TYR A 14 13.52 -12.00 -9.94
C TYR A 14 12.24 -12.46 -9.23
N SER A 15 11.57 -13.48 -9.78
CA SER A 15 10.29 -13.97 -9.27
C SER A 15 10.36 -14.50 -7.83
N ASP A 16 11.52 -14.97 -7.41
CA ASP A 16 11.83 -15.52 -6.10
C ASP A 16 12.40 -14.48 -5.12
N GLY A 17 12.55 -13.21 -5.54
CA GLY A 17 13.01 -12.12 -4.70
C GLY A 17 14.29 -11.45 -5.20
N CYS A 18 14.97 -10.75 -4.31
CA CYS A 18 16.19 -10.00 -4.60
C CYS A 18 17.32 -10.58 -3.75
N GLN A 19 18.21 -11.36 -4.37
CA GLN A 19 19.33 -11.97 -3.67
C GLN A 19 20.35 -10.90 -3.28
N GLU A 20 20.90 -10.97 -2.07
CA GLU A 20 21.86 -9.98 -1.56
C GLU A 20 23.07 -9.80 -2.48
N SER A 21 23.55 -10.92 -3.06
CA SER A 21 24.66 -10.93 -4.02
C SER A 21 24.35 -10.16 -5.30
N ASP A 22 23.11 -10.26 -5.80
CA ASP A 22 22.69 -9.57 -7.01
C ASP A 22 22.56 -8.07 -6.76
N VAL A 23 22.04 -7.69 -5.58
CA VAL A 23 21.96 -6.29 -5.15
C VAL A 23 23.35 -5.66 -5.08
N LEU A 24 24.31 -6.32 -4.43
CA LEU A 24 25.69 -5.85 -4.34
C LEU A 24 26.35 -5.76 -5.73
N SER A 25 26.17 -6.77 -6.58
CA SER A 25 26.68 -6.77 -7.96
C SER A 25 26.10 -5.62 -8.79
N GLY A 26 24.80 -5.34 -8.64
CA GLY A 26 24.14 -4.21 -9.29
C GLY A 26 24.70 -2.86 -8.83
N ILE A 27 24.92 -2.68 -7.53
CA ILE A 27 25.54 -1.46 -6.98
C ILE A 27 26.97 -1.31 -7.50
N ASP A 28 27.78 -2.37 -7.47
CA ASP A 28 29.16 -2.36 -7.98
C ASP A 28 29.22 -2.02 -9.47
N ARG A 29 28.28 -2.52 -10.26
CA ARG A 29 28.17 -2.18 -11.68
C ARG A 29 27.78 -0.71 -11.86
N ALA A 30 26.79 -0.21 -11.12
CA ALA A 30 26.39 1.19 -11.16
C ALA A 30 27.55 2.14 -10.82
N ILE A 31 28.34 1.77 -9.81
CA ILE A 31 29.56 2.48 -9.44
C ILE A 31 30.57 2.51 -10.58
N LYS A 32 30.82 1.37 -11.24
CA LYS A 32 31.77 1.26 -12.36
C LYS A 32 31.32 2.06 -13.58
N ASP A 33 30.02 2.12 -13.83
CA ASP A 33 29.42 2.89 -14.92
C ASP A 33 29.39 4.40 -14.63
N GLY A 34 29.74 4.83 -13.41
CA GLY A 34 29.90 6.24 -13.06
C GLY A 34 28.58 6.99 -12.91
N VAL A 35 27.53 6.33 -12.41
CA VAL A 35 26.23 6.99 -12.17
C VAL A 35 26.34 8.08 -11.09
N ASP A 36 25.49 9.11 -11.17
CA ASP A 36 25.46 10.18 -10.15
C ASP A 36 24.67 9.80 -8.89
N ILE A 37 23.57 9.05 -9.08
CA ILE A 37 22.63 8.65 -8.03
C ILE A 37 22.26 7.18 -8.22
N VAL A 38 22.26 6.42 -7.13
CA VAL A 38 21.73 5.04 -7.07
C VAL A 38 20.44 5.06 -6.26
N GLN A 39 19.32 4.73 -6.91
CA GLN A 39 18.00 4.65 -6.28
C GLN A 39 17.61 3.18 -6.09
N MET A 40 17.25 2.80 -4.86
CA MET A 40 16.94 1.43 -4.48
C MET A 40 15.62 1.35 -3.69
N SER A 41 14.55 0.93 -4.36
CA SER A 41 13.29 0.58 -3.70
C SER A 41 13.28 -0.89 -3.30
N LEU A 42 14.26 -1.27 -2.48
CA LEU A 42 14.51 -2.62 -2.03
C LEU A 42 14.49 -2.64 -0.50
N GLY A 43 14.23 -3.80 0.11
CA GLY A 43 14.22 -4.00 1.55
C GLY A 43 13.79 -5.43 1.90
N GLY A 44 14.24 -5.93 3.05
CA GLY A 44 13.88 -7.26 3.55
C GLY A 44 12.77 -7.21 4.61
N ASP A 45 12.21 -8.38 4.93
CA ASP A 45 11.17 -8.53 5.96
C ASP A 45 11.71 -8.38 7.40
N SER A 46 12.99 -8.67 7.59
CA SER A 46 13.71 -8.40 8.83
C SER A 46 14.48 -7.09 8.69
N THR A 47 14.61 -6.32 9.77
CA THR A 47 15.57 -5.21 9.82
C THR A 47 16.96 -5.82 10.07
N PRO A 48 17.81 -6.05 9.04
CA PRO A 48 19.16 -6.52 9.28
C PRO A 48 19.86 -5.58 10.26
N ARG A 49 20.82 -6.12 11.02
CA ARG A 49 21.76 -5.23 11.70
C ARG A 49 22.47 -4.42 10.63
N PHE A 50 22.92 -3.23 10.98
CA PHE A 50 23.66 -2.34 10.09
C PHE A 50 24.78 -3.03 9.28
N ASN A 51 25.39 -4.08 9.85
CA ASN A 51 26.48 -4.84 9.24
C ASN A 51 26.03 -5.96 8.29
N ASP A 52 24.73 -6.26 8.21
CA ASP A 52 24.19 -7.37 7.41
C ASP A 52 23.31 -6.85 6.27
N ASP A 53 23.25 -5.52 6.08
CA ASP A 53 22.42 -4.87 5.06
C ASP A 53 23.25 -4.63 3.77
N PRO A 54 22.98 -5.33 2.66
CA PRO A 54 23.74 -5.20 1.41
C PRO A 54 23.63 -3.79 0.81
N ILE A 55 22.49 -3.11 1.00
CA ILE A 55 22.27 -1.76 0.51
C ILE A 55 23.14 -0.79 1.31
N VAL A 56 23.22 -0.94 2.63
CA VAL A 56 24.09 -0.12 3.48
C VAL A 56 25.56 -0.26 3.06
N HIS A 57 26.04 -1.50 2.85
CA HIS A 57 27.43 -1.76 2.43
C HIS A 57 27.75 -1.20 1.05
N GLY A 58 26.92 -1.54 0.05
CA GLY A 58 27.11 -1.03 -1.32
C GLY A 58 27.06 0.51 -1.37
N SER A 59 26.16 1.12 -0.59
CA SER A 59 26.03 2.58 -0.51
C SER A 59 27.27 3.26 0.08
N LEU A 60 28.00 2.61 1.00
CA LEU A 60 29.25 3.16 1.52
C LEU A 60 30.32 3.23 0.41
N SER A 61 30.40 2.19 -0.42
CA SER A 61 31.29 2.15 -1.58
C SER A 61 30.90 3.21 -2.62
N ALA A 62 29.61 3.43 -2.84
CA ALA A 62 29.10 4.49 -3.71
C ALA A 62 29.48 5.88 -3.19
N LEU A 63 29.28 6.14 -1.89
CA LEU A 63 29.62 7.43 -1.27
C LEU A 63 31.10 7.77 -1.42
N ARG A 64 32.00 6.78 -1.27
CA ARG A 64 33.45 6.98 -1.43
C ARG A 64 33.86 7.44 -2.84
N ARG A 65 32.98 7.29 -3.82
CA ARG A 65 33.17 7.71 -5.21
C ARG A 65 32.31 8.92 -5.58
N GLY A 66 31.71 9.59 -4.60
CA GLY A 66 30.86 10.77 -4.81
C GLY A 66 29.45 10.45 -5.30
N ILE A 67 29.02 9.19 -5.24
CA ILE A 67 27.72 8.74 -5.73
C ILE A 67 26.72 8.71 -4.56
N SER A 68 25.56 9.36 -4.74
CA SER A 68 24.53 9.43 -3.70
C SER A 68 23.61 8.21 -3.74
N ALA A 69 23.38 7.58 -2.58
CA ALA A 69 22.48 6.43 -2.46
C ALA A 69 21.15 6.82 -1.79
N VAL A 70 20.05 6.45 -2.43
CA VAL A 70 18.67 6.69 -1.95
C VAL A 70 17.96 5.34 -1.80
N ALA A 71 17.40 5.07 -0.62
CA ALA A 71 16.69 3.83 -0.34
C ALA A 71 15.32 4.06 0.29
N SER A 72 14.37 3.14 0.06
CA SER A 72 13.06 3.20 0.72
C SER A 72 13.14 2.86 2.21
N ALA A 73 12.30 3.51 3.03
CA ALA A 73 12.19 3.23 4.46
C ALA A 73 11.59 1.86 4.77
N GLY A 74 10.80 1.29 3.87
CA GLY A 74 10.06 0.02 4.05
C GLY A 74 8.59 0.23 4.47
N ASN A 75 7.79 -0.82 4.27
CA ASN A 75 6.32 -0.79 4.37
C ASN A 75 5.73 -1.69 5.48
N ASN A 76 6.57 -2.14 6.42
CA ASN A 76 6.16 -3.06 7.49
C ASN A 76 5.96 -2.34 8.85
N GLY A 77 5.69 -1.03 8.84
CA GLY A 77 5.24 -0.31 10.03
C GLY A 77 3.79 -0.63 10.41
N PRO A 78 3.21 0.03 11.44
CA PRO A 78 3.66 1.26 12.10
C PRO A 78 4.56 1.05 13.33
N ASP A 79 4.86 -0.19 13.70
CA ASP A 79 5.56 -0.48 14.95
C ASP A 79 6.94 0.18 15.01
N HIS A 80 7.36 0.54 16.21
CA HIS A 80 8.69 1.10 16.45
C HIS A 80 9.80 0.11 16.07
N LEU A 81 11.00 0.62 15.78
CA LEU A 81 12.19 -0.18 15.45
C LEU A 81 12.08 -0.99 14.15
N THR A 82 11.12 -0.68 13.28
CA THR A 82 10.91 -1.40 12.02
C THR A 82 11.74 -0.84 10.86
N LEU A 83 12.37 0.34 10.97
CA LEU A 83 13.08 1.01 9.87
C LEU A 83 14.22 0.18 9.27
N SER A 84 14.24 0.13 7.93
CA SER A 84 15.33 -0.41 7.11
C SER A 84 16.30 0.68 6.61
N HIS A 85 17.53 0.29 6.25
CA HIS A 85 18.56 1.19 5.68
C HIS A 85 18.93 2.36 6.60
N ASP A 86 19.20 2.10 7.88
CA ASP A 86 19.42 3.13 8.90
C ASP A 86 20.83 3.79 8.89
N ALA A 87 21.59 3.65 7.80
CA ALA A 87 22.97 4.12 7.73
C ALA A 87 23.13 5.59 7.34
N PRO A 88 23.96 6.40 8.05
CA PRO A 88 24.12 7.86 7.85
C PRO A 88 24.31 8.33 6.41
N TRP A 89 24.95 7.51 5.57
CA TRP A 89 25.25 7.81 4.17
C TRP A 89 24.14 7.42 3.17
N VAL A 90 23.06 6.80 3.65
CA VAL A 90 21.89 6.46 2.83
C VAL A 90 20.78 7.46 3.10
N LEU A 91 20.27 8.08 2.04
CA LEU A 91 19.06 8.88 2.09
C LEU A 91 17.84 7.94 2.13
N THR A 92 17.30 7.71 3.34
CA THR A 92 16.16 6.82 3.56
C THR A 92 14.83 7.58 3.45
N VAL A 93 14.01 7.21 2.48
CA VAL A 93 12.79 7.95 2.12
C VAL A 93 11.54 7.19 2.57
N GLY A 94 10.69 7.86 3.36
CA GLY A 94 9.34 7.40 3.68
C GLY A 94 8.30 7.81 2.64
N ALA A 95 7.12 7.22 2.73
CA ALA A 95 5.97 7.42 1.84
C ALA A 95 4.88 8.29 2.49
N SER A 96 4.46 9.34 1.80
CA SER A 96 3.37 10.21 2.22
C SER A 96 2.26 10.23 1.16
N SER A 97 1.06 10.62 1.55
CA SER A 97 -0.03 10.84 0.60
C SER A 97 0.20 12.10 -0.25
N THR A 98 -0.47 12.13 -1.40
CA THR A 98 -0.70 13.35 -2.20
C THR A 98 -2.11 13.87 -1.95
N ASP A 99 -2.44 15.02 -2.52
CA ASP A 99 -3.79 15.58 -2.51
C ASP A 99 -4.68 14.97 -3.62
N ARG A 100 -4.09 14.16 -4.50
CA ARG A 100 -4.78 13.37 -5.52
C ARG A 100 -5.30 12.06 -4.92
N ARG A 101 -6.56 11.73 -5.19
CA ARG A 101 -7.22 10.47 -4.79
C ARG A 101 -7.97 9.86 -5.97
N ILE A 102 -7.96 8.54 -6.09
CA ILE A 102 -8.79 7.85 -7.09
C ILE A 102 -10.04 7.34 -6.38
N ARG A 103 -11.10 8.15 -6.43
CA ARG A 103 -12.21 8.10 -5.47
C ARG A 103 -13.25 7.04 -5.84
N ALA A 104 -13.52 6.16 -4.88
CA ALA A 104 -14.61 5.20 -4.87
C ALA A 104 -15.39 5.35 -3.57
N THR A 105 -16.50 6.09 -3.59
CA THR A 105 -17.29 6.38 -2.38
C THR A 105 -18.27 5.22 -2.13
N VAL A 106 -18.23 4.63 -0.93
CA VAL A 106 -19.24 3.67 -0.49
C VAL A 106 -20.47 4.44 0.01
N LYS A 107 -21.62 4.17 -0.58
CA LYS A 107 -22.91 4.72 -0.13
C LYS A 107 -23.74 3.60 0.47
N LEU A 108 -24.07 3.72 1.75
CA LEU A 108 -24.87 2.75 2.49
C LEU A 108 -26.37 3.01 2.31
N GLY A 109 -27.20 2.01 2.55
CA GLY A 109 -28.66 2.10 2.43
C GLY A 109 -29.31 3.10 3.38
N ASN A 110 -28.63 3.49 4.46
CA ASN A 110 -29.07 4.58 5.35
C ASN A 110 -28.68 5.99 4.86
N GLY A 111 -28.09 6.10 3.66
CA GLY A 111 -27.66 7.36 3.06
C GLY A 111 -26.26 7.84 3.47
N MET A 112 -25.57 7.14 4.38
CA MET A 112 -24.20 7.50 4.76
C MET A 112 -23.24 7.26 3.58
N GLU A 113 -22.44 8.27 3.27
CA GLU A 113 -21.38 8.21 2.25
C GLU A 113 -20.01 8.21 2.92
N LEU A 114 -19.16 7.26 2.51
CA LEU A 114 -17.84 7.02 3.06
C LEU A 114 -16.83 6.98 1.92
N ASP A 115 -15.86 7.88 1.96
CA ASP A 115 -14.89 8.01 0.89
C ASP A 115 -13.80 6.93 0.98
N GLY A 116 -13.74 6.07 -0.03
CA GLY A 116 -12.65 5.13 -0.25
C GLY A 116 -11.91 5.36 -1.55
N GLU A 117 -11.01 4.45 -1.87
CA GLU A 117 -10.21 4.49 -3.09
C GLU A 117 -10.22 3.16 -3.86
N SER A 118 -10.16 3.26 -5.18
CA SER A 118 -9.96 2.12 -6.11
C SER A 118 -9.57 2.65 -7.48
N ALA A 119 -8.54 2.06 -8.09
CA ALA A 119 -8.17 2.37 -9.47
C ALA A 119 -9.06 1.69 -10.51
N TYR A 120 -9.72 0.58 -10.14
CA TYR A 120 -10.68 -0.09 -11.01
C TYR A 120 -12.07 0.53 -10.87
N GLN A 121 -12.50 1.27 -11.90
CA GLN A 121 -13.77 2.00 -11.96
C GLN A 121 -14.56 1.62 -13.22
N PRO A 122 -15.18 0.44 -13.25
CA PRO A 122 -15.89 -0.05 -14.43
C PRO A 122 -17.18 0.75 -14.67
N THR A 123 -17.41 1.16 -15.91
CA THR A 123 -18.65 1.84 -16.32
C THR A 123 -19.86 0.91 -16.35
N SER A 124 -19.64 -0.40 -16.34
CA SER A 124 -20.69 -1.43 -16.30
C SER A 124 -21.30 -1.63 -14.92
N PHE A 125 -20.70 -1.07 -13.86
CA PHE A 125 -21.25 -1.15 -12.51
C PHE A 125 -22.27 -0.04 -12.29
N ASP A 126 -23.53 -0.39 -12.06
CA ASP A 126 -24.61 0.56 -11.83
C ASP A 126 -24.60 1.07 -10.37
N SER A 127 -23.99 2.23 -10.15
CA SER A 127 -23.96 2.91 -8.85
C SER A 127 -25.33 3.41 -8.37
N SER A 128 -26.40 3.33 -9.16
CA SER A 128 -27.76 3.69 -8.73
C SER A 128 -28.46 2.55 -7.99
N VAL A 129 -28.00 1.30 -8.18
CA VAL A 129 -28.57 0.11 -7.57
C VAL A 129 -27.89 -0.17 -6.23
N MET A 130 -28.72 -0.32 -5.20
CA MET A 130 -28.30 -0.78 -3.87
C MET A 130 -28.28 -2.31 -3.85
N LEU A 131 -27.13 -2.88 -3.50
CA LEU A 131 -26.93 -4.32 -3.44
C LEU A 131 -26.85 -4.78 -1.97
N PRO A 132 -27.33 -5.98 -1.63
CA PRO A 132 -27.17 -6.55 -0.29
C PRO A 132 -25.69 -6.68 0.08
N ILE A 133 -25.40 -6.47 1.36
CA ILE A 133 -24.05 -6.60 1.92
C ILE A 133 -23.93 -7.92 2.69
N VAL A 134 -22.77 -8.56 2.60
CA VAL A 134 -22.42 -9.75 3.41
C VAL A 134 -21.04 -9.61 4.02
N TYR A 135 -20.87 -10.15 5.22
CA TYR A 135 -19.57 -10.14 5.90
C TYR A 135 -18.73 -11.37 5.51
N GLY A 136 -17.60 -11.13 4.84
CA GLY A 136 -16.70 -12.18 4.35
C GLY A 136 -15.41 -12.36 5.15
N LEU A 137 -15.23 -11.64 6.27
CA LEU A 137 -14.01 -11.63 7.07
C LEU A 137 -12.77 -11.36 6.19
N PHE A 138 -11.75 -12.22 6.18
CA PHE A 138 -10.56 -12.04 5.33
C PHE A 138 -10.78 -12.38 3.85
N CYS A 139 -11.94 -12.90 3.44
CA CYS A 139 -12.22 -13.21 2.04
C CYS A 139 -11.13 -14.06 1.35
N ASN A 140 -10.56 -15.00 2.10
CA ASN A 140 -9.46 -15.89 1.68
C ASN A 140 -9.91 -17.33 1.43
N ASP A 141 -11.16 -17.65 1.76
CA ASP A 141 -11.69 -19.00 1.70
C ASP A 141 -13.00 -19.00 0.90
N SER A 142 -12.93 -19.51 -0.32
CA SER A 142 -14.09 -19.61 -1.22
C SER A 142 -15.19 -20.52 -0.65
N SER A 143 -14.87 -21.48 0.21
CA SER A 143 -15.86 -22.38 0.81
C SER A 143 -16.78 -21.68 1.82
N LYS A 144 -16.31 -20.55 2.38
CA LYS A 144 -17.08 -19.68 3.28
C LYS A 144 -17.86 -18.60 2.54
N MET A 145 -17.66 -18.46 1.23
CA MET A 145 -18.36 -17.51 0.36
C MET A 145 -19.67 -18.10 -0.21
N ASN A 146 -20.43 -18.81 0.61
CA ASN A 146 -21.73 -19.34 0.19
C ASN A 146 -22.76 -18.20 0.14
N GLN A 147 -23.57 -18.16 -0.91
CA GLN A 147 -24.67 -17.20 -1.08
C GLN A 147 -24.23 -15.73 -1.21
N ILE A 148 -23.07 -15.45 -1.81
CA ILE A 148 -22.62 -14.08 -2.08
C ILE A 148 -22.94 -13.59 -3.50
N SER A 149 -23.57 -14.43 -4.33
CA SER A 149 -23.93 -14.09 -5.71
C SER A 149 -24.77 -12.81 -5.75
N GLY A 150 -24.31 -11.82 -6.54
CA GLY A 150 -24.95 -10.51 -6.68
C GLY A 150 -24.79 -9.56 -5.47
N LYS A 151 -23.98 -9.89 -4.47
CA LYS A 151 -23.83 -9.11 -3.23
C LYS A 151 -22.50 -8.38 -3.16
N ILE A 152 -22.44 -7.36 -2.29
CA ILE A 152 -21.20 -6.67 -1.91
C ILE A 152 -20.61 -7.38 -0.70
N VAL A 153 -19.35 -7.82 -0.80
CA VAL A 153 -18.67 -8.51 0.29
C VAL A 153 -17.81 -7.52 1.09
N LEU A 154 -18.01 -7.48 2.40
CA LEU A 154 -17.14 -6.77 3.33
C LEU A 154 -15.94 -7.66 3.65
N CYS A 155 -14.74 -7.19 3.31
CA CYS A 155 -13.50 -7.93 3.48
C CYS A 155 -12.51 -7.13 4.33
N GLU A 156 -11.85 -7.77 5.28
CA GLU A 156 -10.73 -7.19 6.02
C GLU A 156 -9.42 -7.35 5.23
N LEU A 157 -8.55 -6.35 5.32
CA LEU A 157 -7.19 -6.40 4.78
C LEU A 157 -6.34 -7.39 5.59
N GLY A 158 -5.60 -8.29 4.91
CA GLY A 158 -4.78 -9.34 5.53
C GLY A 158 -4.82 -10.68 4.78
N ASP A 159 -4.09 -11.69 5.26
CA ASP A 159 -3.99 -13.08 4.75
C ASP A 159 -3.49 -13.27 3.31
N ILE A 160 -4.18 -12.71 2.32
CA ILE A 160 -3.86 -12.82 0.90
C ILE A 160 -3.89 -11.45 0.22
N LYS A 161 -3.36 -11.36 -1.00
CA LYS A 161 -3.33 -10.10 -1.75
C LYS A 161 -4.75 -9.59 -2.03
N ASN A 162 -4.95 -8.27 -1.99
CA ASN A 162 -6.26 -7.65 -2.22
C ASN A 162 -6.88 -8.01 -3.58
N ILE A 163 -6.05 -8.14 -4.62
CA ILE A 163 -6.48 -8.58 -5.94
C ILE A 163 -6.95 -10.04 -5.92
N GLU A 164 -6.31 -10.89 -5.12
CA GLU A 164 -6.66 -12.30 -4.98
C GLU A 164 -7.99 -12.48 -4.25
N LYS A 165 -8.24 -11.70 -3.19
CA LYS A 165 -9.58 -11.61 -2.55
C LYS A 165 -10.66 -11.30 -3.59
N GLY A 166 -10.38 -10.30 -4.45
CA GLY A 166 -11.26 -9.96 -5.56
C GLY A 166 -11.52 -11.16 -6.47
N LYS A 167 -10.48 -11.88 -6.90
CA LYS A 167 -10.66 -13.06 -7.78
C LYS A 167 -11.58 -14.12 -7.16
N LEU A 168 -11.42 -14.41 -5.86
CA LEU A 168 -12.27 -15.36 -5.15
C LEU A 168 -13.73 -14.91 -5.11
N ILE A 169 -13.98 -13.64 -4.80
CA ILE A 169 -15.33 -13.05 -4.76
C ILE A 169 -15.97 -13.10 -6.14
N LEU A 170 -15.24 -12.72 -7.19
CA LEU A 170 -15.73 -12.75 -8.57
C LEU A 170 -16.08 -14.18 -9.01
N GLN A 171 -15.23 -15.17 -8.68
CA GLN A 171 -15.49 -16.58 -8.96
C GLN A 171 -16.76 -17.10 -8.26
N ALA A 172 -17.02 -16.62 -7.04
CA ALA A 172 -18.24 -16.90 -6.30
C ALA A 172 -19.42 -15.97 -6.68
N GLN A 173 -19.30 -15.25 -7.81
CA GLN A 173 -20.32 -14.36 -8.40
C GLN A 173 -20.70 -13.15 -7.52
N GLY A 174 -19.85 -12.77 -6.57
CA GLY A 174 -19.99 -11.53 -5.83
C GLY A 174 -19.90 -10.31 -6.76
N ALA A 175 -20.72 -9.30 -6.49
CA ALA A 175 -20.85 -8.14 -7.36
C ALA A 175 -19.81 -7.05 -7.08
N ALA A 176 -19.41 -6.88 -5.82
CA ALA A 176 -18.45 -5.87 -5.41
C ALA A 176 -17.73 -6.25 -4.11
N MET A 177 -16.68 -5.52 -3.77
CA MET A 177 -15.92 -5.69 -2.52
C MET A 177 -15.72 -4.35 -1.81
N ILE A 178 -16.01 -4.30 -0.52
CA ILE A 178 -15.57 -3.20 0.35
C ILE A 178 -14.41 -3.73 1.18
N LEU A 179 -13.22 -3.22 0.91
CA LEU A 179 -12.00 -3.60 1.63
C LEU A 179 -11.81 -2.68 2.83
N MET A 180 -11.80 -3.27 4.01
CA MET A 180 -11.78 -2.58 5.29
C MET A 180 -10.40 -2.68 5.93
N ASN A 181 -9.87 -1.53 6.30
CA ASN A 181 -8.59 -1.45 6.96
C ASN A 181 -8.67 -1.85 8.43
N PRO A 182 -7.70 -2.63 8.94
CA PRO A 182 -7.55 -2.86 10.37
C PRO A 182 -6.97 -1.61 11.08
N VAL A 183 -7.01 -1.61 12.41
CA VAL A 183 -6.51 -0.52 13.27
C VAL A 183 -5.12 0.01 12.83
N PRO A 184 -4.11 -0.85 12.56
CA PRO A 184 -2.76 -0.37 12.22
C PRO A 184 -2.70 0.40 10.89
N ARG A 185 -3.71 0.27 10.02
CA ARG A 185 -3.77 0.97 8.73
C ARG A 185 -4.41 2.36 8.83
N GLY A 186 -5.08 2.68 9.94
CA GLY A 186 -5.62 4.02 10.23
C GLY A 186 -6.36 4.66 9.03
N TYR A 187 -5.94 5.86 8.64
CA TYR A 187 -6.52 6.62 7.51
C TYR A 187 -5.96 6.24 6.12
N THR A 188 -5.04 5.27 6.02
CA THR A 188 -4.31 4.99 4.77
C THR A 188 -5.11 4.09 3.85
N THR A 189 -5.75 4.67 2.85
CA THR A 189 -6.44 3.96 1.77
C THR A 189 -5.50 3.57 0.63
N SER A 190 -5.84 2.51 -0.13
CA SER A 190 -5.12 2.10 -1.34
C SER A 190 -6.04 2.16 -2.56
N SER A 191 -5.53 2.68 -3.68
CA SER A 191 -6.23 2.69 -4.97
C SER A 191 -5.82 1.47 -5.81
N ASP A 192 -6.04 0.26 -5.31
CA ASP A 192 -5.64 -0.96 -6.02
C ASP A 192 -6.46 -1.12 -7.32
N ALA A 193 -5.84 -1.69 -8.35
CA ALA A 193 -6.52 -2.10 -9.57
C ALA A 193 -7.15 -3.48 -9.37
N HIS A 194 -8.35 -3.51 -8.81
CA HIS A 194 -9.08 -4.74 -8.54
C HIS A 194 -9.63 -5.40 -9.82
N VAL A 195 -10.01 -6.67 -9.72
CA VAL A 195 -10.66 -7.44 -10.82
C VAL A 195 -12.19 -7.30 -10.84
N LEU A 196 -12.76 -6.64 -9.83
CA LEU A 196 -14.19 -6.38 -9.68
C LEU A 196 -14.38 -5.03 -8.97
N PRO A 197 -15.58 -4.41 -9.04
CA PRO A 197 -15.86 -3.13 -8.39
C PRO A 197 -15.51 -3.15 -6.90
N ALA A 198 -14.60 -2.27 -6.48
CA ALA A 198 -14.15 -2.29 -5.10
C ALA A 198 -13.90 -0.89 -4.54
N SER A 199 -13.85 -0.81 -3.21
CA SER A 199 -13.48 0.41 -2.49
C SER A 199 -12.69 0.04 -1.23
N SER A 200 -11.48 0.58 -1.11
CA SER A 200 -10.66 0.51 0.10
C SER A 200 -11.02 1.66 1.05
N LEU A 201 -11.49 1.33 2.25
CA LEU A 201 -11.89 2.29 3.29
C LEU A 201 -10.84 2.42 4.39
N SER A 202 -10.79 3.60 5.01
CA SER A 202 -10.04 3.82 6.25
C SER A 202 -10.57 2.92 7.38
N TYR A 203 -9.78 2.70 8.43
CA TYR A 203 -10.24 1.99 9.63
C TYR A 203 -11.47 2.68 10.24
N TYR A 204 -11.44 4.00 10.33
CA TYR A 204 -12.50 4.81 10.94
C TYR A 204 -13.82 4.79 10.15
N ASP A 205 -13.76 4.62 8.82
CA ASP A 205 -14.95 4.45 8.01
C ASP A 205 -15.40 2.99 7.97
N SER A 206 -14.46 2.05 8.03
CA SER A 206 -14.75 0.62 8.13
C SER A 206 -15.59 0.32 9.37
N ILE A 207 -15.26 0.87 10.54
CA ILE A 207 -16.07 0.68 11.77
C ILE A 207 -17.51 1.20 11.62
N LYS A 208 -17.73 2.24 10.80
CA LYS A 208 -19.08 2.76 10.52
C LYS A 208 -19.87 1.79 9.64
N VAL A 209 -19.22 1.19 8.64
CA VAL A 209 -19.82 0.13 7.81
C VAL A 209 -20.19 -1.09 8.67
N ILE A 210 -19.27 -1.55 9.54
CA ILE A 210 -19.55 -2.68 10.45
C ILE A 210 -20.73 -2.37 11.35
N ARG A 211 -20.74 -1.19 11.97
CA ARG A 211 -21.85 -0.78 12.86
C ARG A 211 -23.18 -0.70 12.12
N TYR A 212 -23.18 -0.18 10.90
CA TYR A 212 -24.37 -0.16 10.06
C TYR A 212 -24.86 -1.59 9.76
N TYR A 213 -23.96 -2.47 9.31
CA TYR A 213 -24.27 -3.85 8.99
C TYR A 213 -24.82 -4.62 10.19
N THR A 214 -24.22 -4.47 11.38
CA THR A 214 -24.68 -5.16 12.60
C THR A 214 -25.99 -4.61 13.14
N THR A 215 -26.29 -3.33 12.92
CA THR A 215 -27.54 -2.70 13.35
C THR A 215 -28.71 -3.06 12.43
N VAL A 216 -28.48 -3.08 11.11
CA VAL A 216 -29.53 -3.34 10.11
C VAL A 216 -29.71 -4.85 9.86
N GLY A 217 -28.64 -5.63 9.96
CA GLY A 217 -28.68 -7.08 9.74
C GLY A 217 -28.85 -7.44 8.26
N ALA A 218 -29.68 -8.46 7.99
CA ALA A 218 -29.80 -9.08 6.66
C ALA A 218 -30.33 -8.14 5.56
N SER A 219 -30.95 -7.02 5.91
CA SER A 219 -31.43 -6.00 4.96
C SER A 219 -30.41 -4.90 4.66
N ALA A 220 -29.19 -5.00 5.20
CA ALA A 220 -28.13 -4.03 4.96
C ALA A 220 -27.76 -4.01 3.47
N THR A 221 -27.73 -2.80 2.90
CA THR A 221 -27.42 -2.59 1.48
C THR A 221 -26.39 -1.48 1.30
N ALA A 222 -25.65 -1.53 0.19
CA ALA A 222 -24.74 -0.47 -0.21
C ALA A 222 -24.56 -0.47 -1.73
N THR A 223 -23.90 0.59 -2.21
CA THR A 223 -23.36 0.68 -3.56
C THR A 223 -22.03 1.42 -3.53
N ILE A 224 -21.28 1.35 -4.63
CA ILE A 224 -20.00 2.05 -4.80
C ILE A 224 -20.16 3.08 -5.91
N VAL A 225 -19.89 4.33 -5.59
CA VAL A 225 -19.94 5.48 -6.51
C VAL A 225 -18.53 5.83 -6.92
N PHE A 226 -18.20 5.61 -8.19
CA PHE A 226 -16.91 5.95 -8.78
C PHE A 226 -16.89 7.41 -9.22
N LYS A 227 -15.93 8.19 -8.69
CA LYS A 227 -15.81 9.64 -8.95
C LYS A 227 -14.52 9.99 -9.73
N GLY A 228 -13.83 9.00 -10.28
CA GLY A 228 -12.58 9.20 -11.01
C GLY A 228 -11.46 9.72 -10.12
N THR A 229 -10.57 10.51 -10.72
CA THR A 229 -9.47 11.17 -10.00
C THR A 229 -9.94 12.51 -9.47
N VAL A 230 -9.80 12.72 -8.16
CA VAL A 230 -10.09 13.99 -7.48
C VAL A 230 -8.79 14.59 -6.94
N PHE A 231 -8.71 15.92 -6.91
CA PHE A 231 -7.56 16.70 -6.42
C PHE A 231 -7.95 17.54 -5.19
N ASN A 232 -6.96 18.16 -4.53
CA ASN A 232 -7.15 18.99 -3.34
C ASN A 232 -7.73 18.24 -2.12
N SER A 233 -7.53 16.92 -2.03
CA SER A 233 -7.93 16.14 -0.86
C SER A 233 -7.09 16.50 0.37
N ARG A 234 -7.74 16.65 1.53
CA ARG A 234 -7.09 16.95 2.83
C ARG A 234 -7.37 15.85 3.86
N PRO A 235 -6.47 15.60 4.82
CA PRO A 235 -5.13 16.19 4.95
C PRO A 235 -4.14 15.65 3.90
N SER A 236 -3.25 16.51 3.42
CA SER A 236 -2.16 16.15 2.51
C SER A 236 -0.99 17.15 2.59
N PRO A 237 0.28 16.70 2.65
CA PRO A 237 0.69 15.29 2.74
C PRO A 237 0.42 14.72 4.15
N ALA A 238 0.14 13.43 4.22
CA ALA A 238 0.03 12.67 5.46
C ALA A 238 0.91 11.42 5.38
N VAL A 239 1.64 11.13 6.45
CA VAL A 239 2.51 9.96 6.54
C VAL A 239 1.67 8.68 6.40
N ALA A 240 2.05 7.78 5.49
CA ALA A 240 1.34 6.52 5.32
C ALA A 240 1.53 5.63 6.56
N SER A 241 0.47 4.97 6.99
CA SER A 241 0.46 4.18 8.23
C SER A 241 1.41 2.98 8.20
N PHE A 242 1.67 2.45 7.01
CA PHE A 242 2.55 1.29 6.82
C PHE A 242 4.03 1.66 6.87
N LEU A 243 4.36 2.93 7.05
CA LEU A 243 5.76 3.33 7.10
C LEU A 243 6.46 2.80 8.33
N GLN A 244 7.64 2.22 8.08
CA GLN A 244 8.50 1.74 9.15
C GLN A 244 8.95 2.90 10.05
N GLY A 245 8.73 2.72 11.35
CA GLY A 245 9.00 3.70 12.40
C GLY A 245 10.47 3.71 12.81
N THR A 246 10.90 4.85 13.38
CA THR A 246 12.30 5.10 13.74
C THR A 246 12.86 4.05 14.69
N ARG A 247 14.17 3.75 14.58
CA ARG A 247 14.89 2.97 15.57
C ARG A 247 15.29 3.86 16.76
N ASN A 248 14.57 3.80 17.87
CA ASN A 248 14.93 4.53 19.09
C ASN A 248 15.78 3.65 20.02
N GLN A 249 17.06 3.46 19.70
CA GLN A 249 18.07 3.00 20.66
C GLN A 249 19.39 3.76 20.42
N LYS A 250 19.63 4.78 21.25
CA LYS A 250 20.96 5.38 21.50
C LYS A 250 21.82 5.76 20.26
N ARG A 251 21.22 6.27 19.17
CA ARG A 251 21.98 6.87 18.05
C ARG A 251 21.50 8.30 17.79
N ARG A 252 22.44 9.24 17.67
CA ARG A 252 22.22 10.70 17.60
C ARG A 252 21.59 11.21 16.27
N HIS A 253 20.96 10.35 15.47
CA HIS A 253 20.50 10.71 14.12
C HIS A 253 19.04 10.30 13.89
N SER A 254 18.21 11.28 13.53
CA SER A 254 16.79 11.11 13.18
C SER A 254 16.62 10.46 11.79
N ARG A 255 15.70 9.49 11.67
CA ARG A 255 15.30 8.84 10.41
C ARG A 255 13.79 8.52 10.40
N PRO A 256 13.14 8.28 9.24
CA PRO A 256 13.64 8.45 7.87
C PRO A 256 14.05 9.90 7.61
N THR A 257 14.93 10.11 6.63
CA THR A 257 15.52 11.44 6.35
C THR A 257 14.53 12.39 5.68
N SER A 258 13.54 11.85 4.95
CA SER A 258 12.44 12.63 4.36
C SER A 258 11.21 11.73 4.11
N SER A 259 10.06 12.34 3.77
CA SER A 259 8.89 11.62 3.26
C SER A 259 8.42 12.24 1.94
N HIS A 260 8.08 11.40 0.97
CA HIS A 260 7.67 11.81 -0.37
C HIS A 260 6.45 11.00 -0.83
N PRO A 261 5.65 11.51 -1.78
CA PRO A 261 4.55 10.77 -2.41
C PRO A 261 4.88 9.31 -2.74
N ALA A 262 4.02 8.39 -2.32
CA ALA A 262 4.03 6.99 -2.73
C ALA A 262 3.63 6.84 -4.21
#